data_AF-A0A2D7GUU9-F1
#
_entry.id   AF-A0A2D7GUU9-F1
#
_cell.length_a   1.000
_cell.length_b   1.000
_cell.length_c   1.000
_cell.angle_alpha   90.00
_cell.angle_beta   90.00
_cell.angle_gamma   90.00
#
_symmetry.space_group_name_H-M   'P 1'
#
loop_
_entity.id
_entity.type
_entity.pdbx_description
1 polymer ?
#
loop_
_entity_poly.entity_id
_entity_poly.type
_entity_poly.pdbx_seq_one_letter_code
_entity_poly.pdbx_strand_id
1 'polypeptide(L)'
;MRCLWKTLFIVGGLFLLAACDNSERANQAIEPMAKAQSEDELLLQIKAAGVLKVITRNAPTTYFIGRDVMPRGPEFDMADSFASFLGVELEVIEKNSI
;
A
#
# COMPACT_ATOMS: atom_id res chain seq x y z
N MET A 1 43.55 -53.42 -4.71
CA MET A 1 43.46 -52.03 -4.21
C MET A 1 43.64 -51.06 -5.38
N ARG A 2 42.94 -49.91 -5.40
CA ARG A 2 42.90 -48.87 -6.46
C ARG A 2 41.69 -48.88 -7.41
N CYS A 3 40.46 -48.97 -6.90
CA CYS A 3 39.28 -48.48 -7.65
C CYS A 3 38.25 -47.71 -6.79
N LEU A 4 38.28 -47.81 -5.45
CA LEU A 4 37.24 -47.22 -4.60
C LEU A 4 37.45 -45.73 -4.23
N TRP A 5 38.60 -45.14 -4.54
CA TRP A 5 38.89 -43.73 -4.18
C TRP A 5 38.41 -42.75 -5.27
N LYS A 6 38.33 -43.17 -6.54
CA LYS A 6 37.91 -42.28 -7.65
C LYS A 6 36.41 -42.00 -7.68
N THR A 7 35.58 -42.85 -7.08
CA THR A 7 34.12 -42.64 -7.04
C THR A 7 33.69 -41.70 -5.93
N LEU A 8 34.46 -41.57 -4.84
CA LEU A 8 34.17 -40.65 -3.75
C LEU A 8 34.36 -39.17 -4.16
N PHE A 9 35.21 -38.89 -5.16
CA PHE A 9 35.43 -37.53 -5.67
C PHE A 9 34.34 -37.02 -6.63
N ILE A 10 33.51 -37.90 -7.21
CA ILE A 10 32.50 -37.48 -8.20
C ILE A 10 31.20 -37.04 -7.53
N VAL A 11 30.86 -37.58 -6.34
CA VAL A 11 29.64 -37.19 -5.61
C VAL A 11 29.82 -35.89 -4.81
N GLY A 12 31.05 -35.54 -4.44
CA GLY A 12 31.36 -34.30 -3.70
C GLY A 12 31.42 -33.02 -4.56
N GLY A 13 31.54 -33.15 -5.89
CA GLY A 13 31.68 -32.00 -6.80
C GLY A 13 30.37 -31.38 -7.30
N LEU A 14 29.24 -32.07 -7.14
CA LEU A 14 27.94 -31.59 -7.65
C LEU A 14 27.11 -30.81 -6.61
N PHE A 15 27.60 -30.68 -5.37
CA PHE A 15 26.82 -30.09 -4.27
C PHE A 15 27.28 -28.68 -3.83
N LEU A 16 28.12 -27.99 -4.62
CA LEU A 16 28.78 -26.74 -4.20
C LEU A 16 28.40 -25.47 -4.97
N LEU A 17 27.30 -25.47 -5.74
CA LEU A 17 26.82 -24.25 -6.43
C LEU A 17 25.40 -23.80 -6.02
N ALA A 18 24.77 -24.43 -5.03
CA ALA A 18 23.49 -23.98 -4.48
C ALA A 18 23.61 -23.41 -3.06
N ALA A 19 24.80 -22.93 -2.67
CA ALA A 19 24.99 -22.17 -1.44
C ALA A 19 25.47 -20.76 -1.78
N CYS A 20 24.61 -19.98 -2.44
CA CYS A 20 24.67 -18.54 -2.27
C CYS A 20 24.22 -18.24 -0.85
N ASP A 21 25.22 -18.05 0.00
CA ASP A 21 25.14 -17.41 1.29
C ASP A 21 24.35 -16.09 1.16
N ASN A 22 23.26 -15.97 1.90
CA ASN A 22 22.64 -14.69 2.18
C ASN A 22 22.27 -14.66 3.67
N SER A 23 23.29 -14.84 4.50
CA SER A 23 23.31 -14.41 5.90
C SER A 23 23.64 -12.91 5.90
N GLU A 24 22.72 -12.02 6.26
CA GLU A 24 22.57 -11.38 7.58
C GLU A 24 21.61 -10.19 7.32
N ARG A 25 20.81 -9.61 8.21
CA ARG A 25 20.46 -9.75 9.62
C ARG A 25 19.34 -8.71 9.83
N ALA A 26 18.69 -8.81 10.98
CA ALA A 26 18.08 -7.69 11.69
C ALA A 26 16.81 -7.09 11.06
N ASN A 27 15.67 -7.66 11.44
CA ASN A 27 14.62 -6.97 12.21
C ASN A 27 13.61 -8.07 12.58
N GLN A 28 13.86 -8.79 13.67
CA GLN A 28 13.29 -8.48 14.99
C GLN A 28 11.76 -8.47 14.97
N ALA A 29 11.19 -9.22 15.89
CA ALA A 29 9.79 -9.19 16.28
C ALA A 29 9.24 -7.76 16.25
N ILE A 30 8.23 -7.53 15.42
CA ILE A 30 7.30 -6.43 15.57
C ILE A 30 6.10 -7.04 16.28
N GLU A 31 6.07 -6.80 17.60
CA GLU A 31 4.85 -6.57 18.40
C GLU A 31 3.70 -6.08 17.50
N PRO A 32 2.41 -6.46 17.70
CA PRO A 32 1.31 -6.01 16.85
C PRO A 32 1.03 -4.52 17.08
N MET A 33 1.88 -3.67 16.54
CA MET A 33 1.79 -2.23 16.59
C MET A 33 1.54 -1.77 15.16
N ALA A 34 0.24 -1.65 14.86
CA ALA A 34 -0.36 -0.95 13.74
C ALA A 34 0.57 -0.70 12.54
N LYS A 35 0.60 -1.65 11.61
CA LYS A 35 1.33 -1.55 10.33
C LYS A 35 1.03 -0.19 9.68
N ALA A 36 2.00 0.71 9.65
CA ALA A 36 1.96 1.89 8.81
C ALA A 36 1.89 1.38 7.36
N GLN A 37 0.73 1.55 6.73
CA GLN A 37 0.49 1.18 5.34
C GLN A 37 1.48 1.98 4.49
N SER A 38 2.23 1.33 3.61
CA SER A 38 3.04 2.07 2.64
C SER A 38 2.10 2.90 1.76
N GLU A 39 2.53 4.08 1.32
CA GLU A 39 1.71 4.98 0.49
C GLU A 39 1.18 4.26 -0.77
N ASP A 40 2.00 3.38 -1.34
CA ASP A 40 1.61 2.51 -2.46
C ASP A 40 0.50 1.52 -2.10
N GLU A 41 0.55 0.90 -0.91
CA GLU A 41 -0.49 -0.03 -0.45
C GLU A 41 -1.83 0.69 -0.27
N LEU A 42 -1.82 1.91 0.28
CA LEU A 42 -3.02 2.74 0.44
C LEU A 42 -3.60 3.16 -0.92
N LEU A 43 -2.76 3.62 -1.85
CA LEU A 43 -3.21 4.03 -3.18
C LEU A 43 -3.81 2.85 -3.95
N LEU A 44 -3.22 1.67 -3.83
CA LEU A 44 -3.75 0.43 -4.40
C LEU A 44 -5.11 0.08 -3.79
N GLN A 45 -5.29 0.23 -2.48
CA GLN A 45 -6.57 -0.02 -1.82
C GLN A 45 -7.66 0.95 -2.30
N ILE A 46 -7.35 2.24 -2.43
CA ILE A 46 -8.30 3.25 -2.94
C ILE A 46 -8.74 2.88 -4.36
N LYS A 47 -7.79 2.57 -5.23
CA LYS A 47 -8.09 2.15 -6.62
C LYS A 47 -8.88 0.85 -6.67
N ALA A 48 -8.54 -0.13 -5.84
CA ALA A 48 -9.24 -1.41 -5.77
C ALA A 48 -10.66 -1.28 -5.22
N ALA A 49 -10.88 -0.39 -4.26
CA ALA A 49 -12.21 -0.07 -3.72
C ALA A 49 -13.07 0.71 -4.73
N GLY A 50 -12.44 1.42 -5.67
CA GLY A 50 -13.13 2.25 -6.66
C GLY A 50 -13.70 3.55 -6.06
N VAL A 51 -13.37 3.87 -4.82
CA VAL A 51 -13.91 5.02 -4.08
C VAL A 51 -12.81 5.70 -3.26
N LEU A 52 -12.66 7.02 -3.41
CA LEU A 52 -11.89 7.88 -2.52
C LEU A 52 -12.82 8.45 -1.45
N LYS A 53 -12.63 8.05 -0.19
CA LYS A 53 -13.39 8.58 0.95
C LYS A 53 -12.67 9.78 1.55
N VAL A 54 -13.34 10.93 1.62
CA VAL A 54 -12.77 12.17 2.17
C VAL A 54 -13.61 12.66 3.33
N ILE A 55 -12.98 12.83 4.48
CA ILE A 55 -13.61 13.43 5.67
C ILE A 55 -13.38 14.95 5.61
N THR A 56 -14.45 15.73 5.74
CA THR A 56 -14.36 17.20 5.79
C THR A 56 -15.50 17.78 6.63
N ARG A 57 -15.52 19.11 6.77
CA ARG A 57 -16.58 19.87 7.45
C ARG A 57 -17.60 20.38 6.45
N ASN A 58 -18.82 20.64 6.92
CA ASN A 58 -19.81 21.39 6.16
C ASN A 58 -19.61 22.90 6.39
N ALA A 59 -18.88 23.54 5.48
CA ALA A 59 -18.57 24.97 5.53
C ALA A 59 -18.36 25.52 4.11
N PRO A 60 -18.62 26.83 3.88
CA PRO A 60 -18.46 27.44 2.55
C PRO A 60 -17.04 27.35 1.97
N THR A 61 -16.03 27.17 2.83
CA THR A 61 -14.61 27.06 2.43
C THR A 61 -14.16 25.62 2.20
N THR A 62 -14.98 24.62 2.53
CA THR A 62 -14.63 23.19 2.43
C THR A 62 -15.59 22.47 1.49
N TYR A 63 -16.71 21.98 2.02
CA TYR A 63 -17.79 21.27 1.34
C TYR A 63 -19.12 21.81 1.85
N PHE A 64 -20.08 22.04 0.95
CA PHE A 64 -21.46 22.36 1.30
C PHE A 64 -22.40 21.99 0.15
N ILE A 65 -23.70 21.90 0.43
CA ILE A 65 -24.74 21.73 -0.60
C ILE A 65 -25.26 23.09 -1.03
N GLY A 66 -25.15 23.39 -2.32
CA GLY A 66 -25.64 24.62 -2.95
C GLY A 66 -27.17 24.69 -3.02
N ARG A 67 -27.69 25.85 -3.45
CA ARG A 67 -29.15 26.06 -3.64
C ARG A 67 -29.76 25.18 -4.73
N ASP A 68 -28.93 24.75 -5.66
CA ASP A 68 -29.21 23.78 -6.72
C ASP A 68 -29.20 22.33 -6.23
N VAL A 69 -28.98 22.10 -4.92
CA VAL A 69 -28.83 20.77 -4.32
C VAL A 69 -27.60 20.03 -4.86
N MET A 70 -26.59 20.77 -5.33
CA MET A 70 -25.32 20.22 -5.81
C MET A 70 -24.20 20.42 -4.78
N PRO A 71 -23.30 19.44 -4.60
CA PRO A 71 -22.13 19.60 -3.75
C PRO A 71 -21.16 20.63 -4.33
N ARG A 72 -20.59 21.45 -3.46
CA ARG A 72 -19.78 22.63 -3.79
C ARG A 72 -18.68 22.82 -2.76
N GLY A 73 -17.66 23.58 -3.13
CA GLY A 73 -16.69 24.15 -2.20
C GLY A 73 -15.25 23.88 -2.64
N PRO A 74 -14.28 24.73 -2.26
CA PRO A 74 -12.91 24.62 -2.75
C PRO A 74 -12.26 23.25 -2.50
N GLU A 75 -12.44 22.68 -1.31
CA GLU A 75 -11.89 21.35 -0.98
C GLU A 75 -12.66 20.23 -1.66
N PHE A 76 -13.98 20.39 -1.84
CA PHE A 76 -14.79 19.44 -2.61
C PHE A 76 -14.33 19.37 -4.07
N ASP A 77 -14.20 20.52 -4.75
CA ASP A 77 -13.80 20.59 -6.15
C ASP A 77 -12.39 19.99 -6.35
N MET A 78 -11.49 20.21 -5.38
CA MET A 78 -10.15 19.63 -5.35
C MET A 78 -10.20 18.10 -5.18
N ALA A 79 -10.99 17.61 -4.23
CA ALA A 79 -11.13 16.17 -3.98
C ALA A 79 -11.80 15.45 -5.16
N ASP A 80 -12.79 16.07 -5.80
CA ASP A 80 -13.51 15.53 -6.96
C ASP A 80 -12.59 15.43 -8.19
N SER A 81 -11.81 16.48 -8.43
CA SER A 81 -10.78 16.48 -9.47
C SER A 81 -9.72 15.40 -9.22
N PHE A 82 -9.33 15.19 -7.95
CA PHE A 82 -8.35 14.17 -7.60
C PHE A 82 -8.92 12.75 -7.73
N ALA A 83 -10.16 12.51 -7.31
CA ALA A 83 -10.84 11.23 -7.51
C ALA A 83 -10.97 10.91 -9.01
N SER A 84 -11.35 11.91 -9.82
CA SER A 84 -11.41 11.81 -11.28
C SER A 84 -10.05 11.47 -11.89
N PHE A 85 -8.97 12.10 -11.42
CA PHE A 85 -7.60 11.78 -11.84
C PHE A 85 -7.20 10.34 -11.51
N LEU A 86 -7.63 9.83 -10.35
CA LEU A 86 -7.39 8.45 -9.94
C LEU A 86 -8.29 7.43 -10.66
N GLY A 87 -9.37 7.89 -11.31
CA GLY A 87 -10.37 7.04 -11.96
C GLY A 87 -11.31 6.35 -10.96
N VAL A 88 -11.60 6.98 -9.82
CA VAL A 88 -12.46 6.46 -8.76
C VAL A 88 -13.59 7.44 -8.43
N GLU A 89 -14.64 6.98 -7.75
CA GLU A 89 -15.72 7.85 -7.26
C GLU A 89 -15.30 8.59 -5.98
N LEU A 90 -15.86 9.79 -5.74
CA LEU A 90 -15.67 10.54 -4.50
C LEU A 90 -16.83 10.28 -3.53
N GLU A 91 -16.51 9.90 -2.28
CA GLU A 91 -17.46 9.84 -1.17
C GLU A 91 -17.05 10.83 -0.08
N VAL A 92 -17.89 11.84 0.16
CA VAL A 92 -17.64 12.86 1.20
C VAL A 92 -18.33 12.46 2.50
N ILE A 93 -17.56 12.46 3.59
CA ILE A 93 -18.03 12.16 4.95
C ILE A 93 -17.95 13.44 5.78
N GLU A 94 -19.10 14.03 6.08
CA GLU A 94 -19.18 15.21 6.95
C GLU A 94 -18.86 14.84 8.41
N LYS A 95 -17.95 15.59 9.03
CA LYS A 95 -17.64 15.51 10.47
C LYS A 95 -17.53 16.90 11.09
N ASN A 96 -18.10 17.05 12.28
CA ASN A 96 -17.91 18.22 13.13
C ASN A 96 -16.52 18.20 13.77
N SER A 97 -16.00 19.39 14.11
CA SER A 97 -14.85 19.47 15.00
C SER A 97 -15.23 18.88 16.36
N ILE A 98 -14.39 17.97 16.85
CA ILE A 98 -14.26 17.73 18.29
C ILE A 98 -13.76 18.99 19.00
#